data_AF-A0AAV2KL17-F1
#
_entry.id   AF-A0AAV2KL17-F1
#
_cell.length_a   1.000
_cell.length_b   1.000
_cell.length_c   1.000
_cell.angle_alpha   90.00
_cell.angle_beta   90.00
_cell.angle_gamma   90.00
#
_symmetry.space_group_name_H-M   'P 1'
#
loop_
_entity.id
_entity.type
_entity.pdbx_description
1 polymer ?
#
loop_
_entity_poly.entity_id
_entity_poly.type
_entity_poly.pdbx_seq_one_letter_code
_entity_poly.pdbx_strand_id
1 'polypeptide(L)'
;MDRVCLLLVLPVPALAVLLDYYGASVSFSPRVQTSDFSVEFSAGYSGDYSEEDCEGFSLCCERDQCGTSLDVHRFSHVVGGVCRVLFVQTQTVPDTMDLFTMSAHWDHTEPSWPLPSVNSVVNVSFSVVVDLRTRSDTGTSNSSPLSSVLPMIRVPWNCPTDLDLRSLDPDSDLVQCRFANNTIDPRECHQCSPPSVLSLHQSCRLSFSSSSSSVGLYVVQMVLEDFPRTDIVLTGANGTQEERKTTQALSKTPVQFLLAVEGEVPSCLPGLYIPVFEAPTPAPGARINVTVTQTLSLHIQTRAELSTLGQLWFSGPAGMTQTQTRSEGQYLLSWRPSAADTGRLVPVCFMVLADLSGVRLSSELRCVVLTVAEVRLLAAAPLSEDDVESVLEQLYLHLYLHLYLHLYLHLHLYLHLYLHLYLYRYLHLYLHLHLYLHLYLHIHLYLYLYLHLHLYLHLYLHLHLYLHLYLHLYLHLYLYLYLHLYLYLHMYLCLYCTFTSAPAPQASKATVPLPKELSRVLLIDAAPEGS
;
A
#
# COMPACT_ATOMS: atom_id res chain seq x y z
N MET A 1 66.64 -12.93 34.47
CA MET A 1 66.64 -12.44 33.08
C MET A 1 65.32 -12.85 32.47
N ASP A 2 64.36 -11.95 32.62
CA ASP A 2 63.02 -12.03 32.06
C ASP A 2 63.07 -11.90 30.54
N ARG A 3 62.27 -12.70 29.84
CA ARG A 3 61.77 -12.35 28.51
C ARG A 3 60.27 -12.68 28.46
N VAL A 4 59.52 -11.61 28.66
CA VAL A 4 58.09 -11.43 28.41
C VAL A 4 57.80 -11.76 26.94
N CYS A 5 56.84 -12.66 26.69
CA CYS A 5 56.21 -12.81 25.37
C CYS A 5 55.30 -11.61 25.12
N LEU A 6 55.65 -10.82 24.11
CA LEU A 6 54.92 -9.67 23.62
C LEU A 6 53.58 -10.14 23.02
N LEU A 7 52.47 -9.69 23.62
CA LEU A 7 51.12 -9.84 23.07
C LEU A 7 50.98 -8.86 21.89
N LEU A 8 51.24 -9.33 20.68
CA LEU A 8 50.92 -8.60 19.45
C LEU A 8 49.42 -8.77 19.16
N VAL A 9 48.62 -7.84 19.70
CA VAL A 9 47.25 -7.60 19.23
C VAL A 9 47.36 -6.92 17.87
N LEU A 10 47.30 -7.73 16.81
CA LEU A 10 47.00 -7.21 15.47
C LEU A 10 45.48 -7.06 15.36
N PRO A 11 44.95 -5.89 14.97
CA PRO A 11 43.55 -5.79 14.60
C PRO A 11 43.39 -6.60 13.31
N VAL A 12 42.52 -7.60 13.33
CA VAL A 12 42.04 -8.26 12.11
C VAL A 12 41.07 -7.29 11.45
N PRO A 13 41.34 -6.71 10.26
CA PRO A 13 40.29 -6.13 9.45
C PRO A 13 39.80 -7.27 8.55
N ALA A 14 38.86 -8.05 9.04
CA ALA A 14 38.02 -8.86 8.18
C ALA A 14 36.62 -8.29 8.36
N LEU A 15 36.25 -7.34 7.50
CA LEU A 15 34.85 -7.21 7.12
C LEU A 15 34.49 -8.59 6.56
N ALA A 16 33.86 -9.43 7.36
CA ALA A 16 33.02 -10.48 6.80
C ALA A 16 31.98 -9.73 5.97
N VAL A 17 32.03 -9.88 4.65
CA VAL A 17 30.96 -9.44 3.77
C VAL A 17 29.76 -10.28 4.19
N LEU A 18 28.85 -9.70 4.97
CA LEU A 18 27.59 -10.37 5.29
C LEU A 18 26.82 -10.53 3.99
N LEU A 19 26.42 -11.77 3.70
CA LEU A 19 25.49 -12.06 2.60
C LEU A 19 24.09 -11.65 3.07
N ASP A 20 23.55 -10.64 2.39
CA ASP A 20 22.23 -10.10 2.69
C ASP A 20 21.13 -10.99 2.10
N TYR A 21 20.26 -11.52 2.97
CA TYR A 21 19.11 -12.35 2.60
C TYR A 21 17.90 -11.50 2.27
N TYR A 22 17.31 -11.71 1.10
CA TYR A 22 16.18 -10.91 0.61
C TYR A 22 14.84 -11.63 0.68
N GLY A 23 14.83 -12.96 0.73
CA GLY A 23 13.60 -13.73 0.92
C GLY A 23 13.67 -15.15 0.42
N ALA A 24 12.71 -15.96 0.85
CA ALA A 24 12.49 -17.30 0.34
C ALA A 24 11.01 -17.71 0.39
N SER A 25 10.62 -18.58 -0.53
CA SER A 25 9.35 -19.30 -0.49
C SER A 25 9.59 -20.78 -0.70
N VAL A 26 8.79 -21.63 -0.07
CA VAL A 26 8.88 -23.08 -0.23
C VAL A 26 7.51 -23.67 -0.51
N SER A 27 7.47 -24.66 -1.38
CA SER A 27 6.31 -25.51 -1.64
C SER A 27 6.79 -26.96 -1.75
N PHE A 28 5.91 -27.93 -1.53
CA PHE A 28 6.21 -29.34 -1.70
C PHE A 28 5.08 -30.08 -2.40
N SER A 29 5.45 -31.16 -3.09
CA SER A 29 4.54 -32.08 -3.75
C SER A 29 5.03 -33.51 -3.53
N PRO A 30 4.22 -34.40 -2.92
CA PRO A 30 4.54 -35.81 -2.82
C PRO A 30 4.63 -36.49 -4.20
N ARG A 31 5.53 -37.46 -4.34
CA ARG A 31 5.75 -38.25 -5.56
C ARG A 31 5.88 -39.74 -5.21
N VAL A 32 5.06 -40.56 -5.87
CA VAL A 32 5.21 -42.02 -5.82
C VAL A 32 6.00 -42.46 -7.04
N GLN A 33 7.26 -42.86 -6.86
CA GLN A 33 8.00 -43.62 -7.87
C GLN A 33 7.76 -45.12 -7.61
N THR A 34 7.93 -45.96 -8.63
CA THR A 34 7.42 -47.34 -8.71
C THR A 34 7.86 -48.34 -7.62
N SER A 35 8.67 -47.91 -6.63
CA SER A 35 9.02 -48.69 -5.44
C SER A 35 9.27 -47.86 -4.17
N ASP A 36 9.51 -46.55 -4.26
CA ASP A 36 9.91 -45.71 -3.11
C ASP A 36 9.04 -44.44 -3.02
N PHE A 37 8.60 -44.08 -1.81
CA PHE A 37 7.90 -42.84 -1.55
C PHE A 37 8.89 -41.67 -1.43
N SER A 38 8.65 -40.60 -2.19
CA SER A 38 9.50 -39.42 -2.20
C SER A 38 8.67 -38.15 -2.09
N VAL A 39 9.25 -37.10 -1.50
CA VAL A 39 8.66 -35.77 -1.43
C VAL A 39 9.57 -34.82 -2.16
N GLU A 40 9.02 -34.14 -3.16
CA GLU A 40 9.75 -33.09 -3.85
C GLU A 40 9.43 -31.73 -3.24
N PHE A 41 10.46 -31.02 -2.81
CA PHE A 41 10.39 -29.65 -2.36
C PHE A 41 10.87 -28.74 -3.48
N SER A 42 10.07 -27.74 -3.81
CA SER A 42 10.44 -26.63 -4.70
C SER A 42 10.55 -25.37 -3.87
N ALA A 43 11.71 -24.75 -3.87
CA ALA A 43 11.98 -23.56 -3.08
C ALA A 43 12.67 -22.50 -3.92
N GLY A 44 12.25 -21.25 -3.72
CA GLY A 44 12.90 -20.07 -4.27
C GLY A 44 13.58 -19.28 -3.16
N TYR A 45 14.78 -18.80 -3.41
CA TYR A 45 15.55 -17.93 -2.52
C TYR A 45 16.14 -16.76 -3.31
N SER A 46 16.38 -15.65 -2.64
CA SER A 46 17.26 -14.60 -3.14
C SER A 46 18.00 -13.87 -2.05
N GLY A 47 19.21 -13.46 -2.40
CA GLY A 47 20.06 -12.60 -1.60
C GLY A 47 21.13 -11.95 -2.46
N ASP A 48 22.06 -11.25 -1.82
CA ASP A 48 23.16 -10.61 -2.53
C ASP A 48 24.11 -11.62 -3.18
N TYR A 49 24.63 -11.23 -4.35
CA TYR A 49 25.65 -12.00 -5.05
C TYR A 49 27.04 -11.61 -4.52
N SER A 50 27.73 -12.55 -3.87
CA SER A 50 29.18 -12.46 -3.71
C SER A 50 29.86 -13.10 -4.92
N GLU A 51 31.07 -12.63 -5.27
CA GLU A 51 31.87 -13.17 -6.39
C GLU A 51 32.20 -14.67 -6.25
N GLU A 52 31.96 -15.29 -5.08
CA GLU A 52 32.40 -16.66 -4.77
C GLU A 52 31.34 -17.76 -4.82
N ASP A 53 30.03 -17.50 -4.76
CA ASP A 53 28.96 -18.37 -5.32
C ASP A 53 27.55 -17.91 -4.92
N CYS A 54 26.57 -18.25 -5.78
CA CYS A 54 25.13 -18.11 -5.53
C CYS A 54 24.63 -19.22 -4.58
N GLU A 55 25.12 -19.26 -3.34
CA GLU A 55 24.79 -20.34 -2.42
C GLU A 55 23.40 -20.15 -1.80
N GLY A 56 22.64 -21.25 -1.75
CA GLY A 56 21.29 -21.28 -1.18
C GLY A 56 21.25 -22.05 0.13
N PHE A 57 20.04 -22.29 0.62
CA PHE A 57 19.82 -23.25 1.71
C PHE A 57 19.47 -24.64 1.16
N SER A 58 19.64 -25.65 2.00
CA SER A 58 19.02 -26.97 1.86
C SER A 58 17.93 -27.13 2.91
N LEU A 59 16.96 -28.00 2.67
CA LEU A 59 15.98 -28.36 3.70
C LEU A 59 16.52 -29.57 4.47
N CYS A 60 16.63 -29.45 5.78
CA CYS A 60 17.10 -30.50 6.68
C CYS A 60 16.04 -30.89 7.70
N CYS A 61 16.07 -32.13 8.17
CA CYS A 61 15.14 -32.61 9.18
C CYS A 61 15.65 -32.36 10.59
N GLU A 62 14.74 -31.95 11.48
CA GLU A 62 15.12 -31.41 12.78
C GLU A 62 15.44 -32.46 13.85
N ARG A 63 14.86 -33.67 13.81
CA ARG A 63 14.94 -34.60 14.95
C ARG A 63 15.09 -36.09 14.65
N ASP A 64 15.09 -36.53 13.39
CA ASP A 64 15.46 -37.89 12.95
C ASP A 64 15.46 -37.94 11.40
N GLN A 65 16.05 -38.99 10.83
CA GLN A 65 16.13 -39.22 9.37
C GLN A 65 14.73 -39.23 8.74
N CYS A 66 14.29 -38.12 8.15
CA CYS A 66 13.19 -38.12 7.17
C CYS A 66 13.66 -38.72 5.83
N GLY A 67 14.45 -39.79 5.91
CA GLY A 67 15.19 -40.47 4.85
C GLY A 67 16.37 -39.70 4.28
N THR A 68 16.70 -39.95 3.01
CA THR A 68 17.91 -39.42 2.35
C THR A 68 17.56 -38.39 1.27
N SER A 69 18.30 -37.27 1.25
CA SER A 69 18.25 -36.33 0.13
C SER A 69 18.86 -37.01 -1.09
N LEU A 70 18.07 -37.18 -2.15
CA LEU A 70 18.47 -37.89 -3.36
C LEU A 70 19.07 -36.95 -4.40
N ASP A 71 18.46 -35.78 -4.58
CA ASP A 71 18.82 -34.86 -5.65
C ASP A 71 18.49 -33.42 -5.24
N VAL A 72 19.45 -32.52 -5.47
CA VAL A 72 19.31 -31.08 -5.25
C VAL A 72 19.73 -30.38 -6.53
N HIS A 73 18.75 -29.97 -7.34
CA HIS A 73 19.01 -29.17 -8.51
C HIS A 73 18.90 -27.70 -8.16
N ARG A 74 20.01 -26.94 -8.30
CA ARG A 74 20.04 -25.49 -8.09
C ARG A 74 20.11 -24.77 -9.44
N PHE A 75 19.23 -23.82 -9.64
CA PHE A 75 19.20 -22.92 -10.79
C PHE A 75 19.35 -21.50 -10.29
N SER A 76 20.56 -20.97 -10.42
CA SER A 76 20.86 -19.59 -10.04
C SER A 76 20.85 -18.68 -11.27
N HIS A 77 20.32 -17.48 -11.09
CA HIS A 77 20.48 -16.39 -12.05
C HIS A 77 20.79 -15.10 -11.27
N VAL A 78 21.77 -14.35 -11.75
CA VAL A 78 22.20 -13.08 -11.15
C VAL A 78 21.64 -11.94 -11.99
N VAL A 79 20.83 -11.08 -11.37
CA VAL A 79 20.23 -9.93 -12.04
C VAL A 79 20.44 -8.70 -11.17
N GLY A 80 21.28 -7.77 -11.64
CA GLY A 80 21.54 -6.50 -10.95
C GLY A 80 22.29 -6.64 -9.62
N GLY A 81 23.19 -7.61 -9.50
CA GLY A 81 23.94 -7.88 -8.26
C GLY A 81 23.16 -8.70 -7.22
N VAL A 82 21.90 -9.04 -7.51
CA VAL A 82 21.08 -9.92 -6.67
C VAL A 82 21.10 -11.32 -7.25
N CYS A 83 21.48 -12.30 -6.43
CA CYS A 83 21.36 -13.70 -6.75
C CYS A 83 19.94 -14.21 -6.48
N ARG A 84 19.39 -14.95 -7.43
CA ARG A 84 18.13 -15.68 -7.27
C ARG A 84 18.34 -17.14 -7.58
N VAL A 85 18.02 -17.98 -6.60
CA VAL A 85 18.20 -19.42 -6.69
C VAL A 85 16.83 -20.07 -6.58
N LEU A 86 16.44 -20.79 -7.62
CA LEU A 86 15.41 -21.81 -7.48
C LEU A 86 16.13 -23.12 -7.22
N PHE A 87 15.69 -23.88 -6.23
CA PHE A 87 16.13 -25.25 -6.08
C PHE A 87 14.98 -26.23 -5.93
N VAL A 88 15.23 -27.43 -6.44
CA VAL A 88 14.35 -28.58 -6.28
C VAL A 88 15.12 -29.61 -5.48
N GLN A 89 14.61 -29.96 -4.31
CA GLN A 89 15.17 -31.00 -3.45
C GLN A 89 14.20 -32.18 -3.40
N THR A 90 14.67 -33.37 -3.81
CA THR A 90 13.90 -34.61 -3.66
C THR A 90 14.37 -35.35 -2.42
N GLN A 91 13.44 -35.57 -1.50
CA GLN A 91 13.68 -36.29 -0.25
C GLN A 91 12.99 -37.65 -0.33
N THR A 92 13.76 -38.73 -0.19
CA THR A 92 13.16 -40.06 0.09
C THR A 92 12.73 -40.08 1.53
N VAL A 93 11.53 -40.55 1.82
CA VAL A 93 10.98 -40.60 3.17
C VAL A 93 10.60 -42.05 3.48
N PRO A 94 10.87 -42.58 4.68
CA PRO A 94 10.45 -43.93 5.04
C PRO A 94 8.93 -44.07 4.92
N ASP A 95 8.46 -45.20 4.38
CA ASP A 95 7.02 -45.46 4.18
C ASP A 95 6.20 -45.43 5.48
N THR A 96 6.85 -45.52 6.65
CA THR A 96 6.21 -45.44 7.97
C THR A 96 6.06 -44.01 8.51
N MET A 97 6.61 -43.00 7.83
CA MET A 97 6.65 -41.63 8.32
C MET A 97 5.49 -40.81 7.74
N ASP A 98 4.56 -40.46 8.62
CA ASP A 98 3.34 -39.74 8.27
C ASP A 98 3.48 -38.21 8.35
N LEU A 99 4.18 -37.69 9.36
CA LEU A 99 4.27 -36.26 9.64
C LEU A 99 5.71 -35.91 10.04
N PHE A 100 6.28 -34.89 9.41
CA PHE A 100 7.62 -34.40 9.74
C PHE A 100 7.76 -32.90 9.49
N THR A 101 8.83 -32.33 10.04
CA THR A 101 9.18 -30.91 9.85
C THR A 101 10.57 -30.83 9.25
N MET A 102 10.72 -29.98 8.23
CA MET A 102 12.01 -29.61 7.67
C MET A 102 12.28 -28.13 7.95
N SER A 103 13.52 -27.79 8.25
CA SER A 103 13.98 -26.42 8.44
C SER A 103 15.06 -26.08 7.43
N ALA A 104 15.22 -24.79 7.14
CA ALA A 104 16.32 -24.33 6.31
C ALA A 104 17.65 -24.55 7.03
N HIS A 105 18.57 -25.23 6.37
CA HIS A 105 19.96 -25.37 6.76
C HIS A 105 20.83 -24.67 5.73
N TRP A 106 21.68 -23.77 6.20
CA TRP A 106 22.56 -22.97 5.37
C TRP A 106 23.91 -23.65 5.28
N ASP A 107 24.45 -23.79 4.07
CA ASP A 107 25.71 -24.51 3.83
C ASP A 107 26.92 -23.79 4.49
N HIS A 108 26.77 -22.50 4.83
CA HIS A 108 27.79 -21.65 5.49
C HIS A 108 27.21 -20.86 6.67
N THR A 109 27.79 -19.70 7.00
CA THR A 109 27.28 -18.77 8.03
C THR A 109 25.81 -18.47 7.78
N GLU A 110 24.97 -18.63 8.83
CA GLU A 110 23.55 -18.29 8.75
C GLU A 110 23.37 -16.88 8.17
N PRO A 111 22.54 -16.71 7.14
CA PRO A 111 22.36 -15.41 6.55
C PRO A 111 21.57 -14.50 7.49
N SER A 112 21.84 -13.21 7.39
CA SER A 112 21.08 -12.17 8.05
C SER A 112 20.23 -11.42 7.05
N TRP A 113 19.08 -10.94 7.50
CA TRP A 113 18.38 -9.89 6.77
C TRP A 113 19.26 -8.63 6.70
N PRO A 114 19.15 -7.83 5.63
CA PRO A 114 19.85 -6.55 5.52
C PRO A 114 19.60 -5.66 6.72
N LEU A 115 20.67 -5.14 7.31
CA LEU A 115 20.59 -4.25 8.47
C LEU A 115 20.86 -2.79 8.09
N PRO A 116 20.15 -1.82 8.67
CA PRO A 116 19.06 -1.98 9.65
C PRO A 116 17.68 -2.21 9.00
N SER A 117 16.93 -3.22 9.45
CA SER A 117 15.49 -3.37 9.15
C SER A 117 14.65 -2.55 10.13
N VAL A 118 13.54 -1.95 9.66
CA VAL A 118 12.71 -1.05 10.47
C VAL A 118 11.97 -1.80 11.59
N ASN A 119 11.57 -3.04 11.33
CA ASN A 119 10.89 -3.92 12.28
C ASN A 119 11.87 -4.76 13.13
N SER A 120 13.17 -4.43 13.13
CA SER A 120 14.20 -5.03 13.99
C SER A 120 14.31 -6.56 13.86
N VAL A 121 14.01 -7.11 12.68
CA VAL A 121 14.21 -8.53 12.38
C VAL A 121 15.59 -8.71 11.76
N VAL A 122 16.38 -9.62 12.34
CA VAL A 122 17.78 -9.86 11.99
C VAL A 122 18.00 -11.28 11.49
N ASN A 123 17.54 -12.27 12.26
CA ASN A 123 17.84 -13.67 12.00
C ASN A 123 16.83 -14.29 11.02
N VAL A 124 17.35 -15.00 10.03
CA VAL A 124 16.54 -15.77 9.08
C VAL A 124 16.20 -17.12 9.69
N SER A 125 14.91 -17.48 9.72
CA SER A 125 14.45 -18.78 10.19
C SER A 125 13.08 -19.07 9.61
N PHE A 126 12.89 -20.31 9.18
CA PHE A 126 11.60 -20.85 8.77
C PHE A 126 11.66 -22.39 8.70
N SER A 127 10.48 -23.00 8.74
CA SER A 127 10.30 -24.44 8.56
C SER A 127 9.09 -24.74 7.69
N VAL A 128 9.03 -25.97 7.21
CA VAL A 128 7.91 -26.55 6.45
C VAL A 128 7.39 -27.76 7.20
N VAL A 129 6.07 -27.84 7.36
CA VAL A 129 5.41 -29.00 7.96
C VAL A 129 4.74 -29.81 6.86
N VAL A 130 5.10 -31.10 6.80
CA VAL A 130 4.65 -32.03 5.75
C VAL A 130 3.85 -33.15 6.38
N ASP A 131 2.60 -33.32 5.93
CA ASP A 131 1.71 -34.41 6.31
C ASP A 131 1.48 -35.31 5.07
N LEU A 132 2.04 -36.52 5.11
CA LEU A 132 2.00 -37.51 4.03
C LEU A 132 0.84 -38.48 4.14
N ARG A 133 -0.01 -38.35 5.16
CA ARG A 133 -1.15 -39.24 5.32
C ARG A 133 -2.09 -39.12 4.12
N THR A 134 -2.68 -40.25 3.74
CA THR A 134 -3.59 -40.30 2.59
C THR A 134 -4.90 -39.63 2.96
N ARG A 135 -5.32 -38.66 2.15
CA ARG A 135 -6.58 -37.94 2.36
C ARG A 135 -7.75 -38.72 1.77
N SER A 136 -8.89 -38.71 2.46
CA SER A 136 -10.10 -39.40 2.00
C SER A 136 -10.77 -38.76 0.77
N ASP A 137 -10.52 -37.49 0.48
CA ASP A 137 -11.13 -36.74 -0.61
C ASP A 137 -10.36 -36.86 -1.93
N THR A 138 -9.03 -36.74 -1.89
CA THR A 138 -8.15 -36.85 -3.07
C THR A 138 -7.63 -38.26 -3.30
N GLY A 139 -7.62 -39.11 -2.25
CA GLY A 139 -7.00 -40.43 -2.29
C GLY A 139 -5.47 -40.39 -2.33
N THR A 140 -4.86 -39.21 -2.16
CA THR A 140 -3.41 -39.00 -2.16
C THR A 140 -2.97 -38.19 -0.94
N SER A 141 -1.67 -38.13 -0.69
CA SER A 141 -1.08 -37.21 0.28
C SER A 141 -1.23 -35.75 -0.16
N ASN A 142 -1.15 -34.82 0.78
CA ASN A 142 -1.31 -33.39 0.53
C ASN A 142 -0.14 -32.79 -0.27
N SER A 143 -0.43 -31.92 -1.22
CA SER A 143 0.50 -31.02 -1.89
C SER A 143 0.26 -29.60 -1.39
N SER A 144 1.33 -28.92 -0.97
CA SER A 144 1.21 -27.61 -0.33
C SER A 144 0.80 -26.49 -1.30
N PRO A 145 0.31 -25.36 -0.77
CA PRO A 145 0.10 -24.16 -1.57
C PRO A 145 1.40 -23.74 -2.25
N LEU A 146 1.26 -23.43 -3.54
CA LEU A 146 2.33 -22.97 -4.40
C LEU A 146 2.60 -21.49 -4.14
N SER A 147 3.87 -21.16 -3.91
CA SER A 147 4.34 -19.77 -3.81
C SER A 147 5.62 -19.56 -4.61
N SER A 148 5.59 -18.56 -5.49
CA SER A 148 6.73 -18.12 -6.29
C SER A 148 6.97 -16.62 -6.15
N VAL A 149 6.71 -16.08 -4.96
CA VAL A 149 6.92 -14.66 -4.63
C VAL A 149 8.39 -14.25 -4.82
N LEU A 150 8.61 -13.02 -5.30
CA LEU A 150 9.92 -12.41 -5.57
C LEU A 150 10.45 -11.58 -4.38
N PRO A 151 11.76 -11.25 -4.25
CA PRO A 151 12.39 -11.05 -2.94
C PRO A 151 12.81 -9.61 -2.62
N MET A 152 12.37 -8.62 -3.38
CA MET A 152 12.22 -7.29 -2.81
C MET A 152 11.12 -6.57 -3.57
N ILE A 153 10.03 -6.25 -2.89
CA ILE A 153 8.91 -5.48 -3.43
C ILE A 153 9.10 -4.03 -3.02
N ARG A 154 9.04 -3.10 -3.97
CA ARG A 154 9.28 -1.68 -3.74
C ARG A 154 7.98 -0.89 -3.82
N VAL A 155 7.69 -0.10 -2.79
CA VAL A 155 6.50 0.75 -2.74
C VAL A 155 6.88 2.17 -2.32
N PRO A 156 6.43 3.23 -3.01
CA PRO A 156 6.57 4.60 -2.51
C PRO A 156 5.77 4.79 -1.23
N TRP A 157 6.33 5.45 -0.22
CA TRP A 157 5.64 5.59 1.07
C TRP A 157 4.29 6.32 0.96
N ASN A 158 4.15 7.23 -0.01
CA ASN A 158 2.94 8.03 -0.23
C ASN A 158 1.90 7.36 -1.14
N CYS A 159 2.15 6.11 -1.58
CA CYS A 159 1.27 5.37 -2.46
C CYS A 159 0.70 4.12 -1.78
N PRO A 160 -0.55 4.17 -1.27
CA PRO A 160 -1.24 2.98 -0.81
C PRO A 160 -1.26 1.93 -1.92
N THR A 161 -0.83 0.72 -1.58
CA THR A 161 -0.61 -0.35 -2.56
C THR A 161 -1.12 -1.67 -2.01
N ASP A 162 -1.87 -2.39 -2.83
CA ASP A 162 -2.26 -3.77 -2.52
C ASP A 162 -1.30 -4.75 -3.20
N LEU A 163 -0.71 -5.63 -2.41
CA LEU A 163 0.14 -6.71 -2.87
C LEU A 163 -0.65 -8.02 -2.78
N ASP A 164 -1.06 -8.54 -3.93
CA ASP A 164 -1.75 -9.82 -4.06
C ASP A 164 -0.72 -10.91 -4.34
N LEU A 165 -0.41 -11.73 -3.34
CA LEU A 165 0.59 -12.79 -3.47
C LEU A 165 0.08 -13.99 -4.27
N ARG A 166 -1.23 -14.10 -4.48
CA ARG A 166 -1.90 -15.16 -5.25
C ARG A 166 -1.36 -16.55 -4.95
N SER A 167 -1.82 -17.12 -3.85
CA SER A 167 -1.56 -18.53 -3.56
C SER A 167 -2.52 -19.42 -4.34
N LEU A 168 -1.98 -20.51 -4.87
CA LEU A 168 -2.73 -21.57 -5.55
C LEU A 168 -2.43 -22.88 -4.85
N ASP A 169 -3.45 -23.70 -4.64
CA ASP A 169 -3.27 -25.04 -4.12
C ASP A 169 -3.46 -26.11 -5.22
N PRO A 170 -2.53 -27.06 -5.40
CA PRO A 170 -2.64 -28.12 -6.41
C PRO A 170 -3.81 -29.08 -6.16
N ASP A 171 -4.15 -29.33 -4.90
CA ASP A 171 -5.24 -30.22 -4.49
C ASP A 171 -6.58 -29.46 -4.46
N SER A 172 -6.56 -28.18 -4.87
CA SER A 172 -7.69 -27.26 -4.85
C SER A 172 -8.20 -26.91 -3.45
N ASP A 173 -7.34 -26.96 -2.44
CA ASP A 173 -7.69 -26.54 -1.08
C ASP A 173 -7.92 -25.03 -0.94
N LEU A 174 -8.48 -24.64 0.20
CA LEU A 174 -8.57 -23.23 0.58
C LEU A 174 -7.23 -22.79 1.17
N VAL A 175 -6.53 -21.86 0.52
CA VAL A 175 -5.31 -21.28 1.09
C VAL A 175 -5.64 -20.05 1.91
N GLN A 176 -5.08 -19.99 3.12
CA GLN A 176 -5.07 -18.81 3.96
C GLN A 176 -3.64 -18.37 4.28
N CYS A 177 -3.46 -17.08 4.51
CA CYS A 177 -2.19 -16.51 4.92
C CYS A 177 -2.30 -15.83 6.27
N ARG A 178 -1.23 -15.95 7.06
CA ARG A 178 -1.00 -15.18 8.28
C ARG A 178 0.46 -14.81 8.43
N PHE A 179 0.75 -13.85 9.30
CA PHE A 179 2.12 -13.60 9.71
C PHE A 179 2.65 -14.79 10.52
N ALA A 180 3.94 -15.04 10.38
CA ALA A 180 4.66 -16.03 11.15
C ALA A 180 4.58 -15.70 12.65
N ASN A 181 4.44 -16.72 13.50
CA ASN A 181 4.23 -16.54 14.92
C ASN A 181 4.95 -17.61 15.76
N ASN A 182 6.02 -17.18 16.45
CA ASN A 182 6.82 -18.05 17.31
C ASN A 182 6.10 -18.54 18.58
N THR A 183 4.94 -17.98 18.93
CA THR A 183 4.10 -18.53 20.01
C THR A 183 3.28 -19.74 19.54
N ILE A 184 2.97 -19.82 18.24
CA ILE A 184 2.26 -20.96 17.61
C ILE A 184 3.27 -22.06 17.29
N ASP A 185 4.36 -21.70 16.63
CA ASP A 185 5.47 -22.59 16.36
C ASP A 185 6.79 -21.79 16.37
N PRO A 186 7.71 -22.05 17.31
CA PRO A 186 8.96 -21.29 17.45
C PRO A 186 9.88 -21.38 16.22
N ARG A 187 9.56 -22.25 15.26
CA ARG A 187 10.33 -22.47 14.03
C ARG A 187 9.85 -21.62 12.85
N GLU A 188 8.71 -20.94 12.99
CA GLU A 188 8.20 -20.06 11.92
C GLU A 188 9.05 -18.78 11.77
N CYS A 189 9.63 -18.29 12.87
CA CYS A 189 10.55 -17.16 12.89
C CYS A 189 11.26 -17.05 14.25
N HIS A 190 12.48 -16.52 14.26
CA HIS A 190 13.19 -16.21 15.51
C HIS A 190 12.60 -14.94 16.17
N GLN A 191 12.53 -13.87 15.39
CA GLN A 191 11.94 -12.57 15.77
C GLN A 191 10.73 -12.30 14.90
N CYS A 192 9.54 -12.56 15.42
CA CYS A 192 8.29 -12.41 14.68
C CYS A 192 7.71 -11.01 14.90
N SER A 193 8.23 -10.02 14.17
CA SER A 193 7.76 -8.62 14.25
C SER A 193 7.12 -8.20 12.93
N PRO A 194 5.80 -8.34 12.73
CA PRO A 194 5.14 -7.94 11.50
C PRO A 194 5.35 -6.46 11.17
N PRO A 195 5.52 -6.09 9.89
CA PRO A 195 5.64 -4.68 9.49
C PRO A 195 4.39 -3.88 9.86
N SER A 196 4.56 -2.78 10.61
CA SER A 196 3.45 -1.92 11.04
C SER A 196 2.73 -1.20 9.90
N VAL A 197 3.36 -1.09 8.73
CA VAL A 197 2.84 -0.46 7.52
C VAL A 197 2.00 -1.40 6.65
N LEU A 198 1.92 -2.69 7.02
CA LEU A 198 1.17 -3.71 6.30
C LEU A 198 0.01 -4.23 7.12
N SER A 199 -1.13 -4.43 6.46
CA SER A 199 -2.24 -5.23 6.97
C SER A 199 -2.41 -6.47 6.10
N LEU A 200 -2.50 -7.64 6.73
CA LEU A 200 -2.65 -8.92 6.02
C LEU A 200 -4.10 -9.41 6.10
N HIS A 201 -4.69 -9.65 4.94
CA HIS A 201 -5.95 -10.35 4.80
C HIS A 201 -5.71 -11.86 4.67
N GLN A 202 -6.62 -12.68 5.20
CA GLN A 202 -6.50 -14.15 5.16
C GLN A 202 -6.41 -14.71 3.74
N SER A 203 -6.96 -14.01 2.74
CA SER A 203 -6.85 -14.39 1.32
C SER A 203 -5.48 -14.08 0.69
N CYS A 204 -4.42 -13.94 1.49
CA CYS A 204 -3.06 -13.66 1.02
C CYS A 204 -2.88 -12.32 0.30
N ARG A 205 -3.68 -11.31 0.68
CA ARG A 205 -3.54 -9.92 0.23
C ARG A 205 -2.95 -9.06 1.33
N LEU A 206 -1.86 -8.37 1.03
CA LEU A 206 -1.23 -7.38 1.90
C LEU A 206 -1.63 -5.98 1.44
N SER A 207 -2.24 -5.19 2.32
CA SER A 207 -2.53 -3.78 2.03
C SER A 207 -1.48 -2.91 2.72
N PHE A 208 -0.72 -2.18 1.92
CA PHE A 208 0.26 -1.20 2.38
C PHE A 208 -0.42 0.16 2.57
N SER A 209 -0.24 0.75 3.74
CA SER A 209 -0.61 2.12 4.03
C SER A 209 0.37 2.73 5.03
N SER A 210 0.90 3.92 4.75
CA SER A 210 1.76 4.65 5.66
C SER A 210 1.15 6.00 6.01
N SER A 211 1.31 6.42 7.26
CA SER A 211 0.91 7.74 7.77
C SER A 211 2.09 8.72 7.92
N SER A 212 3.33 8.26 7.72
CA SER A 212 4.57 9.05 7.85
C SER A 212 5.61 8.65 6.80
N SER A 213 6.77 9.32 6.77
CA SER A 213 7.95 8.95 5.97
C SER A 213 8.61 7.67 6.52
N SER A 214 7.88 6.56 6.48
CA SER A 214 8.27 5.22 6.91
C SER A 214 9.22 4.55 5.91
N VAL A 215 10.20 5.32 5.41
CA VAL A 215 11.17 4.87 4.40
C VAL A 215 12.14 3.89 5.05
N GLY A 216 12.40 2.77 4.38
CA GLY A 216 13.31 1.74 4.88
C GLY A 216 12.92 0.34 4.43
N LEU A 217 13.70 -0.64 4.91
CA LEU A 217 13.48 -2.05 4.62
C LEU A 217 12.67 -2.69 5.75
N TYR A 218 11.58 -3.35 5.37
CA TYR A 218 10.74 -4.14 6.26
C TYR A 218 10.85 -5.61 5.90
N VAL A 219 11.12 -6.43 6.90
CA VAL A 219 11.14 -7.87 6.75
C VAL A 219 9.72 -8.42 6.86
N VAL A 220 9.23 -9.07 5.81
CA VAL A 220 7.92 -9.73 5.80
C VAL A 220 8.12 -11.23 6.01
N GLN A 221 7.52 -11.79 7.06
CA GLN A 221 7.56 -13.22 7.36
C GLN A 221 6.13 -13.76 7.49
N MET A 222 5.73 -14.61 6.54
CA MET A 222 4.38 -15.15 6.44
C MET A 222 4.41 -16.67 6.36
N VAL A 223 3.28 -17.26 6.70
CA VAL A 223 2.98 -18.69 6.53
C VAL A 223 1.72 -18.81 5.69
N LEU A 224 1.81 -19.64 4.66
CA LEU A 224 0.68 -20.10 3.86
C LEU A 224 0.21 -21.42 4.42
N GLU A 225 -1.09 -21.52 4.64
CA GLU A 225 -1.75 -22.69 5.22
C GLU A 225 -2.86 -23.12 4.26
N ASP A 226 -2.89 -24.38 3.86
CA ASP A 226 -3.98 -25.00 3.10
C ASP A 226 -4.98 -25.68 4.03
N PHE A 227 -6.25 -25.61 3.68
CA PHE A 227 -7.34 -26.17 4.46
C PHE A 227 -8.26 -26.98 3.53
N PRO A 228 -8.66 -28.20 3.95
CA PRO A 228 -9.56 -29.00 3.14
C PRO A 228 -10.91 -28.28 3.03
N ARG A 229 -11.59 -28.44 1.89
CA ARG A 229 -12.90 -27.81 1.66
C ARG A 229 -14.04 -28.42 2.47
N THR A 230 -13.87 -29.67 2.87
CA THR A 230 -14.79 -30.45 3.70
C THR A 230 -13.99 -31.13 4.80
N ASP A 231 -14.65 -31.60 5.85
CA ASP A 231 -13.97 -32.43 6.83
C ASP A 231 -13.53 -33.76 6.15
N ILE A 232 -12.28 -34.16 6.39
CA ILE A 232 -11.66 -35.33 5.75
C ILE A 232 -11.08 -36.28 6.79
N VAL A 233 -10.79 -37.50 6.38
CA VAL A 233 -10.05 -38.47 7.18
C VAL A 233 -8.65 -38.63 6.60
N LEU A 234 -7.64 -38.41 7.43
CA LEU A 234 -6.24 -38.69 7.14
C LEU A 234 -5.91 -40.11 7.59
N THR A 235 -5.46 -40.94 6.66
CA THR A 235 -5.06 -42.32 6.92
C THR A 235 -3.54 -42.45 6.86
N GLY A 236 -2.92 -42.79 7.99
CA GLY A 236 -1.48 -42.98 8.10
C GLY A 236 -1.00 -44.35 7.64
N ALA A 237 0.32 -44.51 7.52
CA ALA A 237 0.98 -45.72 7.06
C ALA A 237 0.62 -46.97 7.90
N ASN A 238 0.40 -46.78 9.20
CA ASN A 238 0.00 -47.85 10.12
C ASN A 238 -1.51 -48.13 10.12
N GLY A 239 -2.28 -47.50 9.21
CA GLY A 239 -3.74 -47.58 9.15
C GLY A 239 -4.48 -46.74 10.19
N THR A 240 -3.76 -45.90 10.94
CA THR A 240 -4.34 -44.94 11.89
C THR A 240 -5.17 -43.91 11.13
N GLN A 241 -6.36 -43.58 11.64
CA GLN A 241 -7.25 -42.59 11.06
C GLN A 241 -7.42 -41.40 12.00
N GLU A 242 -7.29 -40.20 11.46
CA GLU A 242 -7.53 -38.94 12.17
C GLU A 242 -8.50 -38.09 11.34
N GLU A 243 -9.53 -37.54 11.98
CA GLU A 243 -10.40 -36.55 11.36
C GLU A 243 -9.69 -35.19 11.30
N ARG A 244 -9.63 -34.61 10.11
CA ARG A 244 -9.08 -33.28 9.87
C ARG A 244 -10.21 -32.35 9.44
N LYS A 245 -10.41 -31.30 10.22
CA LYS A 245 -11.50 -30.35 9.99
C LYS A 245 -11.12 -29.25 9.00
N THR A 246 -12.13 -28.64 8.39
CA THR A 246 -11.99 -27.42 7.56
C THR A 246 -11.30 -26.23 8.24
N THR A 247 -11.18 -26.24 9.57
CA THR A 247 -10.49 -25.19 10.35
C THR A 247 -9.05 -25.55 10.72
N GLN A 248 -8.54 -26.70 10.30
CA GLN A 248 -7.21 -27.18 10.63
C GLN A 248 -6.38 -27.29 9.35
N ALA A 249 -5.22 -26.65 9.34
CA ALA A 249 -4.34 -26.66 8.18
C ALA A 249 -3.80 -28.07 7.89
N LEU A 250 -3.58 -28.40 6.62
CA LEU A 250 -2.93 -29.65 6.19
C LEU A 250 -1.40 -29.49 6.15
N SER A 251 -0.95 -28.34 5.70
CA SER A 251 0.44 -27.96 5.59
C SER A 251 0.66 -26.51 6.01
N LYS A 252 1.94 -26.20 6.28
CA LYS A 252 2.42 -24.86 6.59
C LYS A 252 3.66 -24.61 5.76
N THR A 253 3.61 -23.62 4.88
CA THR A 253 4.75 -23.25 4.04
C THR A 253 5.16 -21.78 4.24
N PRO A 254 6.46 -21.49 4.30
CA PRO A 254 6.96 -20.15 4.55
C PRO A 254 6.97 -19.31 3.27
N VAL A 255 6.62 -18.04 3.42
CA VAL A 255 6.85 -17.00 2.42
C VAL A 255 7.46 -15.79 3.12
N GLN A 256 8.72 -15.51 2.79
CA GLN A 256 9.49 -14.41 3.36
C GLN A 256 10.06 -13.55 2.24
N PHE A 257 9.97 -12.23 2.37
CA PHE A 257 10.53 -11.28 1.41
C PHE A 257 10.75 -9.91 2.05
N LEU A 258 11.52 -9.04 1.39
CA LEU A 258 11.67 -7.65 1.79
C LEU A 258 10.63 -6.73 1.14
N LEU A 259 10.02 -5.88 1.95
CA LEU A 259 9.32 -4.70 1.48
C LEU A 259 10.24 -3.49 1.63
N ALA A 260 10.69 -2.92 0.51
CA ALA A 260 11.38 -1.65 0.49
C ALA A 260 10.36 -0.52 0.35
N VAL A 261 10.22 0.27 1.41
CA VAL A 261 9.43 1.49 1.38
C VAL A 261 10.34 2.63 0.94
N GLU A 262 10.04 3.18 -0.23
CA GLU A 262 10.88 4.12 -0.97
C GLU A 262 10.39 5.55 -0.77
N GLY A 263 11.18 6.51 -1.26
CA GLY A 263 10.83 7.94 -1.25
C GLY A 263 9.50 8.25 -1.93
N GLU A 264 8.99 9.46 -1.69
CA GLU A 264 7.72 9.88 -2.32
C GLU A 264 7.86 10.00 -3.83
N VAL A 265 6.77 9.64 -4.52
CA VAL A 265 6.62 9.92 -5.96
C VAL A 265 5.59 11.03 -6.16
N PRO A 266 5.71 11.87 -7.20
CA PRO A 266 4.78 12.98 -7.43
C PRO A 266 3.33 12.53 -7.67
N SER A 267 3.13 11.30 -8.15
CA SER A 267 1.80 10.72 -8.37
C SER A 267 1.85 9.20 -8.31
N CYS A 268 0.80 8.62 -7.71
CA CYS A 268 0.60 7.18 -7.61
C CYS A 268 -0.18 6.60 -8.81
N LEU A 269 -0.45 7.40 -9.85
CA LEU A 269 -1.15 6.94 -11.03
C LEU A 269 -0.31 5.87 -11.77
N PRO A 270 -0.81 4.63 -11.95
CA PRO A 270 -0.08 3.58 -12.65
C PRO A 270 0.26 4.00 -14.10
N GLY A 271 1.48 3.70 -14.52
CA GLY A 271 2.01 4.02 -15.85
C GLY A 271 2.59 5.43 -16.00
N LEU A 272 2.46 6.31 -15.00
CA LEU A 272 3.13 7.61 -15.02
C LEU A 272 4.56 7.49 -14.47
N TYR A 273 4.70 7.15 -13.18
CA TYR A 273 6.00 6.88 -12.53
C TYR A 273 6.15 5.41 -12.14
N ILE A 274 5.07 4.79 -11.65
CA ILE A 274 5.04 3.39 -11.24
C ILE A 274 4.77 2.54 -12.49
N PRO A 275 5.64 1.59 -12.87
CA PRO A 275 5.46 0.80 -14.07
C PRO A 275 4.16 -0.01 -14.06
N VAL A 276 3.44 -0.03 -15.18
CA VAL A 276 2.21 -0.81 -15.34
C VAL A 276 2.34 -1.77 -16.52
N PHE A 277 1.86 -3.00 -16.33
CA PHE A 277 1.81 -3.98 -17.41
C PHE A 277 0.66 -3.71 -18.38
N GLU A 278 0.96 -3.82 -19.67
CA GLU A 278 0.00 -3.64 -20.77
C GLU A 278 -0.01 -4.88 -21.67
N ALA A 279 -1.04 -5.02 -22.50
CA ALA A 279 -1.07 -6.07 -23.52
C ALA A 279 0.18 -5.96 -24.43
N PRO A 280 0.82 -7.08 -24.81
CA PRO A 280 0.36 -8.47 -24.72
C PRO A 280 0.69 -9.20 -23.41
N THR A 281 1.13 -8.50 -22.35
CA THR A 281 1.41 -9.14 -21.05
C THR A 281 0.17 -9.88 -20.55
N PRO A 282 0.30 -11.16 -20.16
CA PRO A 282 -0.83 -11.92 -19.65
C PRO A 282 -1.50 -11.25 -18.46
N ALA A 283 -2.82 -11.43 -18.37
CA ALA A 283 -3.61 -10.97 -17.24
C ALA A 283 -3.12 -11.62 -15.92
N PRO A 284 -3.32 -10.96 -14.76
CA PRO A 284 -2.97 -11.56 -13.48
C PRO A 284 -3.70 -12.90 -13.30
N GLY A 285 -2.97 -13.95 -12.94
CA GLY A 285 -3.51 -15.29 -12.70
C GLY A 285 -3.95 -16.04 -13.96
N ALA A 286 -3.56 -15.56 -15.15
CA ALA A 286 -3.83 -16.27 -16.39
C ALA A 286 -3.25 -17.70 -16.34
N ARG A 287 -4.06 -18.68 -16.77
CA ARG A 287 -3.64 -20.06 -16.95
C ARG A 287 -3.20 -20.28 -18.39
N ILE A 288 -2.00 -20.78 -18.59
CA ILE A 288 -1.38 -20.93 -19.92
C ILE A 288 -1.01 -22.40 -20.11
N ASN A 289 -1.66 -23.05 -21.05
CA ASN A 289 -1.36 -24.44 -21.41
C ASN A 289 -0.08 -24.51 -22.24
N VAL A 290 0.82 -25.41 -21.88
CA VAL A 290 2.08 -25.64 -22.59
C VAL A 290 2.24 -27.13 -22.86
N THR A 291 2.77 -27.49 -24.02
CA THR A 291 3.09 -28.89 -24.35
C THR A 291 4.61 -29.09 -24.34
N VAL A 292 5.08 -30.27 -23.92
CA VAL A 292 6.51 -30.63 -23.80
C VAL A 292 7.31 -30.44 -25.11
N THR A 293 6.63 -30.43 -26.27
CA THR A 293 7.27 -30.25 -27.58
C THR A 293 7.49 -28.79 -27.99
N GLN A 294 6.83 -27.83 -27.33
CA GLN A 294 6.82 -26.42 -27.71
C GLN A 294 7.61 -25.57 -26.70
N THR A 295 8.34 -24.59 -27.21
CA THR A 295 8.92 -23.54 -26.37
C THR A 295 7.85 -22.49 -26.09
N LEU A 296 7.52 -22.29 -24.82
CA LEU A 296 6.70 -21.18 -24.36
C LEU A 296 7.45 -19.86 -24.56
N SER A 297 6.73 -18.84 -25.02
CA SER A 297 7.21 -17.46 -25.14
C SER A 297 6.21 -16.52 -24.49
N LEU A 298 6.59 -15.92 -23.35
CA LEU A 298 5.78 -14.92 -22.65
C LEU A 298 6.32 -13.53 -22.98
N HIS A 299 5.52 -12.77 -23.73
CA HIS A 299 5.80 -11.38 -24.02
C HIS A 299 5.34 -10.50 -22.86
N ILE A 300 6.27 -9.76 -22.27
CA ILE A 300 6.01 -8.83 -21.18
C ILE A 300 6.27 -7.42 -21.70
N GLN A 301 5.24 -6.59 -21.62
CA GLN A 301 5.24 -5.20 -22.03
C GLN A 301 4.78 -4.33 -20.86
N THR A 302 5.59 -3.32 -20.56
CA THR A 302 5.33 -2.37 -19.47
C THR A 302 5.49 -0.94 -19.97
N ARG A 303 4.80 -0.01 -19.30
CA ARG A 303 4.89 1.43 -19.57
C ARG A 303 5.13 2.19 -18.27
N ALA A 304 6.04 3.16 -18.35
CA ALA A 304 6.15 4.29 -17.45
C ALA A 304 6.56 5.52 -18.27
N GLU A 305 5.90 6.65 -18.09
CA GLU A 305 6.14 7.85 -18.92
C GLU A 305 7.25 8.76 -18.38
N LEU A 306 7.39 8.81 -17.05
CA LEU A 306 8.24 9.77 -16.35
C LEU A 306 9.31 9.11 -15.45
N SER A 307 9.44 7.79 -15.51
CA SER A 307 10.54 7.03 -14.89
C SER A 307 11.20 6.14 -15.94
N THR A 308 12.47 5.81 -15.73
CA THR A 308 13.23 4.96 -16.65
C THR A 308 13.00 3.50 -16.32
N LEU A 309 12.64 2.70 -17.32
CA LEU A 309 12.36 1.29 -17.11
C LEU A 309 13.66 0.50 -17.05
N GLY A 310 13.77 -0.35 -16.04
CA GLY A 310 14.98 -1.08 -15.72
C GLY A 310 14.88 -2.56 -16.08
N GLN A 311 15.31 -3.40 -15.15
CA GLN A 311 15.36 -4.84 -15.32
C GLN A 311 14.01 -5.49 -15.01
N LEU A 312 13.66 -6.54 -15.77
CA LEU A 312 12.63 -7.48 -15.38
C LEU A 312 13.21 -8.44 -14.35
N TRP A 313 12.46 -8.64 -13.28
CA TRP A 313 12.73 -9.59 -12.22
C TRP A 313 11.66 -10.68 -12.30
N PHE A 314 12.05 -11.96 -12.33
CA PHE A 314 11.09 -13.06 -12.40
C PHE A 314 11.49 -14.26 -11.53
N SER A 315 10.53 -15.16 -11.32
CA SER A 315 10.65 -16.48 -10.71
C SER A 315 9.76 -17.40 -11.53
N GLY A 316 10.26 -18.58 -11.84
CA GLY A 316 9.62 -19.52 -12.74
C GLY A 316 10.40 -20.83 -12.75
N PRO A 317 10.02 -21.79 -13.61
CA PRO A 317 10.61 -23.11 -13.63
C PRO A 317 12.10 -23.09 -14.00
N ALA A 318 12.76 -24.18 -13.63
CA ALA A 318 14.12 -24.50 -14.07
C ALA A 318 14.29 -24.35 -15.59
N GLY A 319 15.37 -23.67 -16.00
CA GLY A 319 15.68 -23.44 -17.41
C GLY A 319 14.85 -22.35 -18.09
N MET A 320 14.00 -21.62 -17.37
CA MET A 320 13.36 -20.42 -17.91
C MET A 320 14.40 -19.31 -18.10
N THR A 321 14.46 -18.75 -19.30
CA THR A 321 15.43 -17.72 -19.68
C THR A 321 14.72 -16.41 -20.02
N GLN A 322 15.32 -15.30 -19.62
CA GLN A 322 14.91 -13.97 -20.05
C GLN A 322 15.80 -13.48 -21.18
N THR A 323 15.18 -12.94 -22.23
CA THR A 323 15.88 -12.16 -23.26
C THR A 323 15.33 -10.73 -23.26
N GLN A 324 16.23 -9.75 -23.17
CA GLN A 324 15.85 -8.35 -23.28
C GLN A 324 15.67 -8.02 -24.76
N THR A 325 14.50 -7.49 -25.12
CA THR A 325 14.29 -7.01 -26.49
C THR A 325 14.93 -5.63 -26.65
N ARG A 326 15.20 -5.20 -27.89
CA ARG A 326 15.93 -3.94 -28.16
C ARG A 326 15.17 -2.67 -27.70
N SER A 327 13.90 -2.82 -27.37
CA SER A 327 12.98 -1.77 -26.93
C SER A 327 12.87 -1.74 -25.40
N GLU A 328 13.00 -0.54 -24.83
CA GLU A 328 12.75 -0.29 -23.41
C GLU A 328 11.33 -0.73 -23.03
N GLY A 329 11.18 -1.40 -21.87
CA GLY A 329 9.89 -1.88 -21.39
C GLY A 329 9.36 -3.15 -22.05
N GLN A 330 10.14 -3.83 -22.90
CA GLN A 330 9.74 -5.08 -23.53
C GLN A 330 10.71 -6.23 -23.21
N TYR A 331 10.16 -7.31 -22.69
CA TYR A 331 10.92 -8.49 -22.25
C TYR A 331 10.27 -9.76 -22.78
N LEU A 332 11.09 -10.77 -23.02
CA LEU A 332 10.63 -12.09 -23.45
C LEU A 332 11.15 -13.14 -22.48
N LEU A 333 10.24 -13.82 -21.78
CA LEU A 333 10.56 -15.03 -21.03
C LEU A 333 10.30 -16.25 -21.92
N SER A 334 11.29 -17.13 -22.02
CA SER A 334 11.22 -18.37 -22.80
C SER A 334 11.46 -19.57 -21.90
N TRP A 335 10.67 -20.62 -22.08
CA TRP A 335 10.84 -21.87 -21.35
C TRP A 335 10.41 -23.06 -22.18
N ARG A 336 11.10 -24.19 -22.04
CA ARG A 336 10.73 -25.44 -22.69
C ARG A 336 10.50 -26.51 -21.62
N PRO A 337 9.27 -26.97 -21.41
CA PRO A 337 8.99 -28.02 -20.43
C PRO A 337 9.68 -29.33 -20.81
N SER A 338 10.02 -30.10 -19.79
CA SER A 338 10.49 -31.47 -19.88
C SER A 338 9.35 -32.45 -19.62
N ALA A 339 9.58 -33.75 -19.86
CA ALA A 339 8.61 -34.79 -19.52
C ALA A 339 8.28 -34.81 -18.01
N ALA A 340 9.23 -34.42 -17.16
CA ALA A 340 9.06 -34.36 -15.71
C ALA A 340 8.11 -33.25 -15.26
N ASP A 341 7.83 -32.25 -16.12
CA ASP A 341 6.93 -31.14 -15.81
C ASP A 341 5.45 -31.47 -16.10
N THR A 342 5.18 -32.58 -16.77
CA THR A 342 3.84 -32.98 -17.23
C THR A 342 2.86 -33.12 -16.06
N GLY A 343 1.66 -32.55 -16.21
CA GLY A 343 0.60 -32.61 -15.21
C GLY A 343 0.80 -31.66 -14.02
N ARG A 344 1.86 -30.84 -14.03
CA ARG A 344 2.17 -29.91 -12.94
C ARG A 344 1.63 -28.51 -13.18
N LEU A 345 1.35 -27.84 -12.06
CA LEU A 345 1.06 -26.41 -12.00
C LEU A 345 2.37 -25.69 -11.71
N VAL A 346 2.80 -24.84 -12.64
CA VAL A 346 4.07 -24.13 -12.54
C VAL A 346 3.80 -22.63 -12.49
N PRO A 347 3.85 -21.99 -11.32
CA PRO A 347 3.65 -20.55 -11.22
C PRO A 347 4.89 -19.81 -11.76
N VAL A 348 4.63 -18.73 -12.48
CA VAL A 348 5.66 -17.79 -12.98
C VAL A 348 5.26 -16.40 -12.55
N CYS A 349 6.05 -15.79 -11.67
CA CYS A 349 5.84 -14.43 -11.19
C CYS A 349 6.93 -13.49 -11.70
N PHE A 350 6.55 -12.26 -12.03
CA PHE A 350 7.47 -11.25 -12.54
C PHE A 350 7.05 -9.82 -12.15
N MET A 351 8.03 -8.93 -12.11
CA MET A 351 7.90 -7.51 -11.80
C MET A 351 8.96 -6.73 -12.59
N VAL A 352 8.68 -5.49 -12.97
CA VAL A 352 9.67 -4.62 -13.63
C VAL A 352 10.07 -3.51 -12.69
N LEU A 353 11.38 -3.27 -12.59
CA LEU A 353 11.94 -2.14 -11.85
C LEU A 353 11.94 -0.87 -12.70
N ALA A 354 11.84 0.28 -12.05
CA ALA A 354 12.09 1.58 -12.66
C ALA A 354 12.89 2.48 -11.73
N ASP A 355 13.58 3.47 -12.31
CA ASP A 355 14.32 4.49 -11.56
C ASP A 355 13.71 5.88 -11.80
N LEU A 356 13.55 6.63 -10.71
CA LEU A 356 13.14 8.03 -10.72
C LEU A 356 14.16 8.84 -9.92
N SER A 357 15.21 9.31 -10.60
CA SER A 357 16.25 10.15 -9.99
C SER A 357 16.83 9.55 -8.70
N GLY A 358 17.04 8.23 -8.66
CA GLY A 358 17.53 7.49 -7.50
C GLY A 358 16.45 6.88 -6.60
N VAL A 359 15.16 7.18 -6.79
CA VAL A 359 14.05 6.44 -6.16
C VAL A 359 13.76 5.20 -6.99
N ARG A 360 13.93 4.02 -6.40
CA ARG A 360 13.70 2.74 -7.09
C ARG A 360 12.25 2.32 -6.94
N LEU A 361 11.58 2.06 -8.06
CA LEU A 361 10.18 1.67 -8.11
C LEU A 361 10.04 0.26 -8.65
N SER A 362 8.91 -0.39 -8.37
CA SER A 362 8.53 -1.62 -9.03
C SER A 362 7.09 -1.61 -9.49
N SER A 363 6.80 -2.33 -10.57
CA SER A 363 5.43 -2.68 -10.93
C SER A 363 4.76 -3.51 -9.82
N GLU A 364 3.46 -3.75 -9.96
CA GLU A 364 2.82 -4.85 -9.24
C GLU A 364 3.52 -6.19 -9.51
N LEU A 365 3.40 -7.13 -8.57
CA LEU A 365 3.82 -8.51 -8.75
C LEU A 365 2.79 -9.22 -9.65
N ARG A 366 3.19 -9.60 -10.87
CA ARG A 366 2.32 -10.29 -11.81
C ARG A 366 2.66 -11.77 -11.86
N CYS A 367 1.70 -12.62 -11.52
CA CYS A 367 1.87 -14.08 -11.58
C CYS A 367 0.93 -14.71 -12.60
N VAL A 368 1.44 -15.70 -13.35
CA VAL A 368 0.69 -16.59 -14.25
C VAL A 368 0.93 -18.04 -13.86
N VAL A 369 0.04 -18.94 -14.25
CA VAL A 369 0.15 -20.37 -13.95
C VAL A 369 0.27 -21.15 -15.25
N LEU A 370 1.37 -21.88 -15.41
CA LEU A 370 1.57 -22.77 -16.54
C LEU A 370 1.02 -24.16 -16.20
N THR A 371 0.31 -24.76 -17.15
CA THR A 371 -0.23 -26.12 -17.07
C THR A 371 0.40 -26.94 -18.18
N VAL A 372 1.27 -27.89 -17.81
CA VAL A 372 1.99 -28.70 -18.79
C VAL A 372 1.16 -29.93 -19.17
N ALA A 373 0.69 -29.97 -20.41
CA ALA A 373 -0.11 -31.07 -20.93
C ALA A 373 0.77 -32.10 -21.67
N GLU A 374 0.44 -33.38 -21.47
CA GLU A 374 0.92 -34.46 -22.32
C GLU A 374 0.12 -34.46 -23.63
N VAL A 375 0.80 -34.38 -24.78
CA VAL A 375 0.11 -34.60 -26.06
C VAL A 375 -0.08 -36.10 -26.22
N ARG A 376 -1.21 -36.61 -25.72
CA ARG A 376 -1.70 -37.92 -26.15
C ARG A 376 -2.33 -37.73 -27.52
N LEU A 377 -1.60 -38.16 -28.56
CA LEU A 377 -2.20 -38.46 -29.86
C LEU A 377 -3.17 -39.63 -29.64
N LEU A 378 -4.39 -39.33 -29.20
CA LEU A 378 -5.49 -40.25 -29.42
C LEU A 378 -5.68 -40.28 -30.93
N ALA A 379 -5.30 -41.39 -31.55
CA ALA A 379 -5.67 -41.70 -32.92
C ALA A 379 -7.20 -41.67 -32.97
N ALA A 380 -7.76 -40.55 -33.42
CA ALA A 380 -9.18 -40.42 -33.62
C ALA A 380 -9.58 -41.50 -34.63
N ALA A 381 -10.44 -42.42 -34.20
CA ALA A 381 -11.13 -43.30 -35.13
C ALA A 381 -11.86 -42.39 -36.15
N PRO A 382 -11.84 -42.73 -37.45
CA PRO A 382 -12.54 -41.94 -38.45
C PRO A 382 -14.03 -41.89 -38.09
N LEU A 383 -14.54 -40.69 -37.82
CA LEU A 383 -15.97 -40.44 -37.63
C LEU A 383 -16.69 -40.74 -38.96
N SER A 384 -17.88 -41.33 -38.86
CA SER A 384 -18.70 -41.60 -40.04
C SER A 384 -19.23 -40.29 -40.63
N GLU A 385 -19.52 -40.25 -41.94
CA GLU A 385 -19.99 -39.02 -42.62
C GLU A 385 -21.26 -38.43 -41.97
N ASP A 386 -22.12 -39.27 -41.38
CA ASP A 386 -23.34 -38.87 -40.66
C ASP A 386 -23.06 -38.16 -39.30
N ASP A 387 -21.94 -38.46 -38.64
CA ASP A 387 -21.55 -37.81 -37.38
C ASP A 387 -21.02 -36.39 -37.61
N VAL A 388 -20.42 -36.14 -38.78
CA VAL A 388 -19.80 -34.85 -39.11
C VAL A 388 -20.85 -33.78 -39.38
N GLU A 389 -21.96 -34.13 -40.03
CA GLU A 389 -23.04 -33.18 -40.35
C GLU A 389 -23.80 -32.73 -39.09
N SER A 390 -24.10 -33.67 -38.18
CA SER A 390 -24.70 -33.40 -36.86
C SER A 390 -23.82 -32.51 -35.98
N VAL A 391 -22.50 -32.78 -35.96
CA VAL A 391 -21.54 -31.97 -35.18
C VAL A 391 -21.41 -30.56 -35.77
N LEU A 392 -21.42 -30.42 -37.10
CA LEU A 392 -21.36 -29.11 -37.77
C LEU A 392 -22.62 -28.27 -37.51
N GLU A 393 -23.82 -28.86 -37.53
CA GLU A 393 -25.05 -28.15 -37.19
C GLU A 393 -25.07 -27.70 -35.72
N GLN A 394 -24.62 -28.55 -34.79
CA GLN A 394 -24.48 -28.18 -33.37
C GLN A 394 -23.44 -27.07 -33.17
N LEU A 395 -22.30 -27.15 -33.84
CA LEU A 395 -21.26 -26.10 -33.77
C LEU A 395 -21.77 -24.78 -34.33
N TYR A 396 -22.51 -24.82 -35.44
CA TYR A 396 -23.08 -23.63 -36.08
C TYR A 396 -24.11 -22.95 -35.18
N LEU A 397 -25.05 -23.72 -34.62
CA LEU A 397 -26.07 -23.19 -33.71
C LEU A 397 -25.44 -22.63 -32.43
N HIS A 398 -24.44 -23.33 -31.88
CA HIS A 398 -23.71 -22.88 -30.70
C HIS A 398 -22.94 -21.58 -30.96
N LEU A 399 -22.19 -21.51 -32.07
CA LEU A 399 -21.42 -20.33 -32.45
C LEU A 399 -22.35 -19.14 -32.73
N TYR A 400 -23.47 -19.37 -33.43
CA TYR A 400 -24.46 -18.34 -33.72
C TYR A 400 -25.09 -17.79 -32.44
N LEU A 401 -25.56 -18.65 -31.54
CA LEU A 401 -26.16 -18.24 -30.27
C LEU A 401 -25.15 -17.51 -29.39
N HIS A 402 -23.91 -18.02 -29.32
CA HIS A 402 -22.86 -17.42 -28.52
C HIS A 402 -22.48 -16.03 -29.05
N LEU A 403 -22.28 -15.87 -30.36
CA LEU A 403 -21.95 -14.57 -30.97
C LEU A 403 -23.11 -13.58 -30.80
N TYR A 404 -24.35 -14.02 -30.99
CA TYR A 404 -25.54 -13.19 -30.82
C TYR A 404 -25.67 -12.68 -29.38
N LEU A 405 -25.58 -13.60 -28.40
CA LEU A 405 -25.69 -13.25 -26.98
C LEU A 405 -24.53 -12.33 -26.56
N HIS A 406 -23.31 -12.63 -27.01
CA HIS A 406 -22.13 -11.85 -26.67
C HIS A 406 -22.21 -10.43 -27.24
N LEU A 407 -22.60 -10.28 -28.51
CA LEU A 407 -22.76 -8.97 -29.14
C LEU A 407 -23.88 -8.17 -28.48
N TYR A 408 -25.02 -8.80 -28.18
CA TYR A 408 -26.14 -8.17 -27.50
C TYR A 408 -25.73 -7.64 -26.12
N LEU A 409 -25.07 -8.50 -25.32
CA LEU A 409 -24.69 -8.16 -23.96
C LEU A 409 -23.57 -7.10 -23.94
N HIS A 410 -22.62 -7.19 -24.87
CA HIS A 410 -21.56 -6.19 -25.03
C HIS A 410 -22.12 -4.82 -25.44
N LEU A 411 -23.03 -4.77 -26.43
CA LEU A 411 -23.66 -3.52 -26.86
C LEU A 411 -24.51 -2.90 -25.75
N HIS A 412 -25.27 -3.72 -25.03
CA HIS A 412 -26.10 -3.26 -23.92
C HIS A 412 -25.25 -2.67 -22.80
N LEU A 413 -24.18 -3.36 -22.41
CA LEU A 413 -23.29 -2.92 -21.33
C LEU A 413 -22.48 -1.68 -21.74
N TYR A 414 -22.03 -1.61 -23.00
CA TYR A 414 -21.36 -0.44 -23.57
C TYR A 414 -22.29 0.79 -23.56
N LEU A 415 -23.52 0.65 -24.06
CA LEU A 415 -24.48 1.74 -24.09
C LEU A 415 -24.83 2.21 -22.67
N HIS A 416 -25.06 1.27 -21.75
CA HIS A 416 -25.37 1.60 -20.36
C HIS A 416 -24.22 2.34 -19.68
N LEU A 417 -22.99 1.85 -19.82
CA LEU A 417 -21.81 2.47 -19.23
C LEU A 417 -21.54 3.85 -19.83
N TYR A 418 -21.66 3.99 -21.15
CA TYR A 418 -21.47 5.26 -21.86
C TYR A 418 -22.50 6.29 -21.40
N LEU A 419 -23.78 5.92 -21.37
CA LEU A 419 -24.88 6.80 -21.01
C LEU A 419 -24.80 7.18 -19.52
N HIS A 420 -24.49 6.23 -18.64
CA HIS A 420 -24.29 6.49 -17.23
C HIS A 420 -23.09 7.42 -16.98
N LEU A 421 -21.91 7.13 -17.52
CA LEU A 421 -20.73 7.98 -17.34
C LEU A 421 -20.92 9.38 -17.93
N TYR A 422 -21.54 9.49 -19.11
CA TYR A 422 -21.72 10.78 -19.77
C TYR A 422 -22.75 11.65 -19.04
N LEU A 423 -23.97 11.14 -18.78
CA LEU A 423 -25.01 11.90 -18.09
C LEU A 423 -24.65 12.18 -16.64
N TYR A 424 -24.14 11.19 -15.90
CA TYR A 424 -23.77 11.37 -14.50
C TYR A 424 -22.65 12.40 -14.36
N ARG A 425 -21.56 12.26 -15.13
CA ARG A 425 -20.43 13.19 -15.05
C ARG A 425 -20.82 14.60 -15.50
N TYR A 426 -21.59 14.74 -16.58
CA TYR A 426 -22.01 16.05 -17.06
C TYR A 426 -22.95 16.74 -16.07
N LEU A 427 -23.99 16.04 -15.61
CA LEU A 427 -24.99 16.61 -14.70
C LEU A 427 -24.38 16.92 -13.33
N HIS A 428 -23.55 16.02 -12.78
CA HIS A 428 -22.88 16.22 -11.50
C HIS A 428 -21.87 17.37 -11.57
N LEU A 429 -21.04 17.45 -12.62
CA LEU A 429 -20.06 18.53 -12.77
C LEU A 429 -20.77 19.88 -12.96
N TYR A 430 -21.83 19.92 -13.78
CA TYR A 430 -22.62 21.13 -14.03
C TYR A 430 -23.30 21.63 -12.75
N LEU A 431 -24.04 20.77 -12.04
CA LEU A 431 -24.71 21.14 -10.79
C LEU A 431 -23.71 21.57 -9.72
N HIS A 432 -22.61 20.82 -9.56
CA HIS A 432 -21.61 21.13 -8.55
C HIS A 432 -20.92 22.47 -8.84
N LEU A 433 -20.47 22.70 -10.08
CA LEU A 433 -19.80 23.95 -10.46
C LEU A 433 -20.76 25.14 -10.38
N HIS A 434 -21.99 24.99 -10.86
CA HIS A 434 -22.97 26.08 -10.86
C HIS A 434 -23.34 26.48 -9.43
N LEU A 435 -23.63 25.50 -8.56
CA LEU A 435 -24.05 25.75 -7.19
C LEU A 435 -22.89 26.28 -6.33
N TYR A 436 -21.67 25.74 -6.52
CA TYR A 436 -20.47 26.24 -5.86
C TYR A 436 -20.17 27.69 -6.25
N LEU A 437 -20.14 27.99 -7.56
CA LEU A 437 -19.78 29.32 -8.05
C LEU A 437 -20.86 30.35 -7.72
N HIS A 438 -22.15 29.98 -7.80
CA HIS A 438 -23.25 30.85 -7.39
C HIS A 438 -23.20 31.17 -5.89
N LEU A 439 -23.05 30.16 -5.04
CA LEU A 439 -23.01 30.37 -3.58
C LEU A 439 -21.79 31.20 -3.18
N TYR A 440 -20.61 30.91 -3.76
CA TYR A 440 -19.37 31.63 -3.49
C TYR A 440 -19.47 33.11 -3.88
N LEU A 441 -19.88 33.41 -5.13
CA LEU A 441 -20.04 34.79 -5.59
C LEU A 441 -21.11 35.54 -4.81
N HIS A 442 -22.25 34.90 -4.55
CA HIS A 442 -23.35 35.56 -3.85
C HIS A 442 -22.98 35.88 -2.39
N ILE A 443 -22.37 34.95 -1.66
CA ILE A 443 -21.96 35.20 -0.27
C ILE A 443 -20.87 36.27 -0.21
N HIS A 444 -19.85 36.19 -1.07
CA HIS A 444 -18.76 37.17 -1.05
C HIS A 444 -19.23 38.58 -1.44
N LEU A 445 -20.00 38.71 -2.52
CA LEU A 445 -20.49 40.01 -2.98
C LEU A 445 -21.44 40.62 -1.95
N TYR A 446 -22.35 39.82 -1.39
CA TYR A 446 -23.28 40.28 -0.37
C TYR A 446 -22.55 40.75 0.88
N LEU A 447 -21.62 39.94 1.41
CA LEU A 447 -20.86 40.30 2.60
C LEU A 447 -20.01 41.57 2.37
N TYR A 448 -19.33 41.65 1.22
CA TYR A 448 -18.53 42.81 0.86
C TYR A 448 -19.37 44.08 0.79
N LEU A 449 -20.48 44.05 0.04
CA LEU A 449 -21.31 45.23 -0.18
C LEU A 449 -22.04 45.66 1.09
N TYR A 450 -22.55 44.70 1.86
CA TYR A 450 -23.19 44.96 3.15
C TYR A 450 -22.21 45.60 4.14
N LEU A 451 -21.06 44.98 4.36
CA LEU A 451 -20.11 45.43 5.37
C LEU A 451 -19.48 46.78 4.96
N HIS A 452 -19.14 46.95 3.68
CA HIS A 452 -18.55 48.19 3.20
C HIS A 452 -19.54 49.37 3.21
N LEU A 453 -20.75 49.19 2.66
CA LEU A 453 -21.76 50.25 2.62
C LEU A 453 -22.25 50.61 4.02
N HIS A 454 -22.53 49.61 4.86
CA HIS A 454 -23.05 49.85 6.20
C HIS A 454 -22.03 50.55 7.09
N LEU A 455 -20.77 50.09 7.08
CA LEU A 455 -19.72 50.69 7.89
C LEU A 455 -19.36 52.10 7.39
N TYR A 456 -19.32 52.31 6.07
CA TYR A 456 -19.11 53.63 5.47
C TYR A 456 -20.21 54.62 5.85
N LEU A 457 -21.48 54.24 5.63
CA LEU A 457 -22.63 55.11 5.90
C LEU A 457 -22.73 55.42 7.40
N HIS A 458 -22.52 54.41 8.26
CA HIS A 458 -22.56 54.58 9.71
C HIS A 458 -21.47 55.54 10.19
N LEU A 459 -20.22 55.34 9.74
CA LEU A 459 -19.11 56.24 10.09
C LEU A 459 -19.35 57.66 9.59
N TYR A 460 -19.82 57.81 8.35
CA TYR A 460 -20.11 59.10 7.74
C TYR A 460 -21.20 59.86 8.51
N LEU A 461 -22.35 59.23 8.76
CA LEU A 461 -23.45 59.85 9.51
C LEU A 461 -23.04 60.19 10.93
N HIS A 462 -22.33 59.28 11.61
CA HIS A 462 -21.90 59.49 12.98
C HIS A 462 -20.93 60.68 13.07
N LEU A 463 -19.90 60.71 12.22
CA LEU A 463 -18.93 61.81 12.19
C LEU A 463 -19.60 63.13 11.81
N HIS A 464 -20.49 63.13 10.81
CA HIS A 464 -21.14 64.35 10.36
C HIS A 464 -22.06 64.92 11.43
N LEU A 465 -22.87 64.08 12.08
CA LEU A 465 -23.80 64.51 13.12
C LEU A 465 -23.06 64.94 14.39
N TYR A 466 -21.98 64.24 14.76
CA TYR A 466 -21.10 64.64 15.86
C TYR A 466 -20.47 66.01 15.61
N LEU A 467 -19.84 66.21 14.44
CA LEU A 467 -19.20 67.48 14.09
C LEU A 467 -20.22 68.62 14.04
N HIS A 468 -21.39 68.38 13.45
CA HIS A 468 -22.45 69.38 13.35
C HIS A 468 -22.98 69.79 14.72
N LEU A 469 -23.31 68.82 15.58
CA LEU A 469 -23.80 69.09 16.94
C LEU A 469 -22.74 69.80 17.78
N TYR A 470 -21.48 69.34 17.73
CA TYR A 470 -20.37 69.94 18.46
C TYR A 470 -20.14 71.39 18.05
N LEU A 471 -20.02 71.65 16.74
CA LEU A 471 -19.77 72.99 16.22
C LEU A 471 -20.96 73.92 16.51
N HIS A 472 -22.19 73.43 16.34
CA HIS A 472 -23.39 74.22 16.61
C HIS A 472 -23.52 74.58 18.09
N LEU A 473 -23.36 73.61 18.99
CA LEU A 473 -23.43 73.85 20.44
C LEU A 473 -22.31 74.77 20.90
N TYR A 474 -21.07 74.54 20.46
CA TYR A 474 -19.92 75.35 20.81
C TYR A 474 -20.10 76.81 20.36
N LEU A 475 -20.44 77.02 19.08
CA LEU A 475 -20.56 78.35 18.50
C LEU A 475 -21.76 79.09 19.06
N HIS A 476 -22.89 78.40 19.29
CA HIS A 476 -24.07 78.99 19.89
C HIS A 476 -23.82 79.39 21.35
N LEU A 477 -23.22 78.50 22.16
CA LEU A 477 -22.91 78.79 23.57
C LEU A 477 -21.87 79.91 23.68
N TYR A 478 -20.83 79.89 22.86
CA TYR A 478 -19.81 80.93 22.83
C TYR A 478 -20.39 82.29 22.47
N LEU A 479 -21.17 82.37 21.39
CA LEU A 479 -21.80 83.61 20.95
C LEU A 479 -22.80 84.13 21.99
N TYR A 480 -23.62 83.23 22.56
CA TYR A 480 -24.58 83.59 23.60
C TYR A 480 -23.88 84.15 24.84
N LEU A 481 -22.87 83.43 25.37
CA LEU A 481 -22.12 83.88 26.54
C LEU A 481 -21.39 85.20 26.27
N TYR A 482 -20.73 85.32 25.12
CA TYR A 482 -20.01 86.53 24.73
C TYR A 482 -20.94 87.74 24.61
N LEU A 483 -22.04 87.61 23.85
CA LEU A 483 -22.99 88.71 23.65
C LEU A 483 -23.68 89.09 24.96
N HIS A 484 -24.06 88.08 25.78
CA HIS A 484 -24.73 88.33 27.04
C HIS A 484 -23.80 89.00 28.05
N LEU A 485 -22.53 88.56 28.16
CA LEU A 485 -21.52 89.20 29.00
C LEU A 485 -21.19 90.60 28.50
N TYR A 486 -21.04 90.80 27.19
CA TYR A 486 -20.78 92.10 26.58
C TYR A 486 -21.90 93.09 26.88
N LEU A 487 -23.16 92.70 26.63
CA LEU A 487 -24.33 93.53 26.92
C LEU A 487 -24.45 93.80 28.43
N TYR A 488 -24.25 92.79 29.27
CA TYR A 488 -24.29 92.95 30.72
C TYR A 488 -23.22 93.94 31.21
N LEU A 489 -21.97 93.78 30.76
CA LEU A 489 -20.87 94.69 31.10
C LEU A 489 -21.13 96.10 30.57
N HIS A 490 -21.66 96.22 29.35
CA HIS A 490 -21.93 97.52 28.75
C HIS A 490 -23.07 98.25 29.47
N MET A 491 -24.16 97.54 29.80
CA MET A 491 -25.25 98.07 30.63
C MET A 491 -24.77 98.44 32.03
N TYR A 492 -23.93 97.60 32.66
CA TYR A 492 -23.34 97.90 33.97
C TYR A 492 -22.44 99.14 33.92
N LEU A 493 -21.60 99.27 32.89
CA LEU A 493 -20.71 100.42 32.69
C LEU A 493 -21.52 101.69 32.39
N CYS A 494 -22.55 101.61 31.55
CA CYS A 494 -23.48 102.71 31.30
C CYS A 494 -24.19 103.15 32.59
N LEU A 495 -24.67 102.20 33.40
CA LEU A 495 -25.30 102.51 34.69
C LEU A 495 -24.28 103.17 35.63
N TYR A 496 -23.07 102.62 35.76
CA TYR A 496 -22.00 103.18 36.58
C TYR A 496 -21.58 104.61 36.14
N CYS A 497 -21.56 104.88 34.83
CA CYS A 497 -21.30 106.22 34.29
C CYS A 497 -22.45 107.20 34.55
N THR A 498 -23.72 106.75 34.52
CA THR A 498 -24.87 107.60 34.88
C THR A 498 -24.91 107.95 36.37
N PHE A 499 -24.43 107.06 37.25
CA PHE A 499 -24.36 107.32 38.70
C PHE A 499 -23.14 108.14 39.14
N THR A 500 -22.11 108.29 38.29
CA THR A 500 -20.91 109.11 38.59
C THR A 500 -20.92 110.49 37.93
N SER A 501 -21.93 110.82 37.10
CA SER A 501 -22.05 112.11 36.39
C SER A 501 -23.23 112.99 36.82
N ALA A 502 -23.95 112.66 37.89
CA ALA A 502 -24.98 113.54 38.45
C ALA A 502 -24.48 114.25 39.74
N PRO A 503 -24.44 115.60 39.78
CA PRO A 503 -24.29 116.35 41.03
C PRO A 503 -25.62 116.34 41.83
N ALA A 504 -25.50 116.21 43.16
CA ALA A 504 -26.61 116.27 44.14
C ALA A 504 -27.18 117.71 44.32
N PRO A 505 -28.25 117.98 45.11
CA PRO A 505 -29.44 117.22 45.54
C PRO A 505 -30.77 118.05 45.47
N GLN A 506 -31.93 117.44 45.81
CA GLN A 506 -32.84 117.90 46.89
C GLN A 506 -33.98 116.89 47.15
N ALA A 507 -34.46 116.89 48.39
CA ALA A 507 -34.97 115.73 49.10
C ALA A 507 -36.47 115.42 48.91
N SER A 508 -36.82 114.13 48.89
CA SER A 508 -37.96 113.62 49.65
C SER A 508 -37.71 112.16 50.06
N LYS A 509 -37.80 111.92 51.37
CA LYS A 509 -37.57 110.66 52.08
C LYS A 509 -38.39 109.49 51.52
N ALA A 510 -37.74 108.36 51.26
CA ALA A 510 -38.14 107.05 51.82
C ALA A 510 -37.08 105.98 51.51
N THR A 511 -36.69 105.28 52.57
CA THR A 511 -35.72 104.18 52.69
C THR A 511 -36.26 102.84 52.17
N VAL A 512 -35.45 102.11 51.35
CA VAL A 512 -34.95 100.70 51.48
C VAL A 512 -36.00 99.56 51.56
N PRO A 513 -35.82 98.29 51.05
CA PRO A 513 -34.56 97.56 50.75
C PRO A 513 -34.46 96.72 49.44
N LEU A 514 -33.22 96.28 49.23
CA LEU A 514 -32.71 95.16 48.42
C LEU A 514 -33.27 93.78 48.88
N PRO A 515 -33.54 92.83 47.96
CA PRO A 515 -33.52 91.40 48.29
C PRO A 515 -32.11 90.82 48.07
N LYS A 516 -31.54 90.30 49.16
CA LYS A 516 -30.47 89.32 49.19
C LYS A 516 -30.99 87.98 48.65
N GLU A 517 -30.19 87.32 47.82
CA GLU A 517 -29.87 85.88 47.90
C GLU A 517 -29.11 85.51 46.62
N LEU A 518 -27.81 85.76 46.69
CA LEU A 518 -26.82 85.13 45.83
C LEU A 518 -26.05 84.23 46.79
N SER A 519 -26.50 82.99 46.96
CA SER A 519 -25.76 82.00 47.74
C SER A 519 -25.98 80.59 47.19
N ARG A 520 -24.87 79.96 46.81
CA ARG A 520 -24.68 78.57 46.35
C ARG A 520 -24.94 78.42 44.85
N VAL A 521 -23.95 78.19 43.99
CA VAL A 521 -22.90 77.17 44.12
C VAL A 521 -21.64 77.60 43.36
N LEU A 522 -20.57 77.91 44.10
CA LEU A 522 -19.17 77.65 43.72
C LEU A 522 -18.48 77.12 44.99
N LEU A 523 -17.68 76.06 44.84
CA LEU A 523 -16.97 75.22 45.84
C LEU A 523 -17.81 74.02 46.33
N ILE A 524 -17.60 72.81 45.77
CA ILE A 524 -16.53 71.83 46.04
C ILE A 524 -16.58 71.31 47.49
N ASP A 525 -17.11 70.11 47.65
CA ASP A 525 -16.70 69.16 48.69
C ASP A 525 -16.28 67.86 48.00
N ALA A 526 -15.02 67.48 48.18
CA ALA A 526 -14.49 66.13 48.01
C ALA A 526 -14.91 65.31 49.24
N ALA A 527 -15.33 64.04 49.14
CA ALA A 527 -14.50 62.82 49.09
C ALA A 527 -15.39 61.63 49.61
N PRO A 528 -14.96 60.36 49.68
CA PRO A 528 -13.91 59.64 48.92
C PRO A 528 -14.40 58.31 48.29
N GLU A 529 -13.66 57.81 47.30
CA GLU A 529 -13.43 56.37 47.16
C GLU A 529 -12.51 55.91 48.30
N GLY A 530 -13.01 55.00 49.13
CA GLY A 530 -12.18 53.99 49.76
C GLY A 530 -12.21 52.74 48.89
N SER A 531 -11.01 52.26 48.55
CA SER A 531 -10.62 50.89 48.12
C SER A 531 -11.50 50.15 47.11
#